data_AF-A0A5W8MI37-F1
#
_entry.id   AF-A0A5W8MI37-F1
#
_cell.length_a   1.000
_cell.length_b   1.000
_cell.length_c   1.000
_cell.angle_alpha   90.00
_cell.angle_beta   90.00
_cell.angle_gamma   90.00
#
_symmetry.space_group_name_H-M   'P 1'
#
loop_
_entity.id
_entity.type
_entity.pdbx_description
1 polymer ?
#
loop_
_entity_poly.entity_id
_entity_poly.type
_entity_poly.pdbx_seq_one_letter_code
_entity_poly.pdbx_strand_id
1 'polypeptide(L)'
;MKNSNQAVFQRRLKEILDKLELSQSELARRMKVTPQAVQRWCNGLGEPRKSALEKLAEVTGAPAHWFYTPYDHSEKSDVYTNISFGHVNELPDNRKQVLLSPDEEQLINIYRDLPGEERKNMLRIFNV
;
A
#
# COMPACT_ATOMS: atom_id res chain seq x y z
N MET A 1 9.01 4.06 -25.78
CA MET A 1 8.51 4.66 -24.51
C MET A 1 7.95 3.54 -23.66
N LYS A 2 8.62 3.13 -22.58
CA LYS A 2 8.11 2.07 -21.69
C LYS A 2 7.04 2.71 -20.79
N ASN A 3 5.83 2.15 -20.77
CA ASN A 3 4.75 2.66 -19.93
C ASN A 3 5.16 2.57 -18.45
N SER A 4 5.11 3.68 -17.72
CA SER A 4 5.53 3.77 -16.32
C SER A 4 4.85 2.69 -15.44
N ASN A 5 3.55 2.45 -15.67
CA ASN A 5 2.77 1.46 -14.93
C ASN A 5 3.25 0.02 -15.13
N GLN A 6 3.72 -0.33 -16.33
CA GLN A 6 4.23 -1.68 -16.62
C GLN A 6 5.55 -1.93 -15.90
N ALA A 7 6.41 -0.90 -15.80
CA ALA A 7 7.67 -0.99 -15.07
C ALA A 7 7.44 -1.13 -13.55
N VAL A 8 6.43 -0.42 -13.00
CA VAL A 8 6.03 -0.57 -11.59
C VAL A 8 5.50 -1.97 -11.33
N PHE A 9 4.59 -2.45 -12.17
CA PHE A 9 4.05 -3.82 -12.09
C PHE A 9 5.15 -4.88 -12.13
N GLN A 10 6.07 -4.76 -13.08
CA GLN A 10 7.20 -5.67 -13.23
C GLN A 10 8.04 -5.78 -11.96
N ARG A 11 8.35 -4.64 -11.32
CA ARG A 11 9.14 -4.59 -10.08
C ARG A 11 8.39 -5.24 -8.93
N ARG A 12 7.15 -4.81 -8.66
CA ARG A 12 6.28 -5.37 -7.63
C ARG A 12 6.08 -6.88 -7.78
N LEU A 13 5.91 -7.35 -9.02
CA LEU A 13 5.77 -8.78 -9.31
C LEU A 13 7.05 -9.56 -8.97
N LYS A 14 8.23 -9.02 -9.31
CA LYS A 14 9.50 -9.67 -8.94
C LYS A 14 9.71 -9.71 -7.43
N GLU A 15 9.35 -8.65 -6.74
CA GLU A 15 9.53 -8.56 -5.29
C GLU A 15 8.62 -9.52 -4.54
N ILE A 16 7.37 -9.70 -4.97
CA ILE A 16 6.51 -10.70 -4.33
C ILE A 16 6.94 -12.13 -4.65
N LEU A 17 7.50 -12.37 -5.83
CA LEU A 17 8.07 -13.68 -6.19
C LEU A 17 9.30 -14.01 -5.34
N ASP A 18 10.17 -13.02 -5.12
CA ASP A 18 11.32 -13.14 -4.23
C ASP A 18 10.88 -13.40 -2.78
N LYS A 19 9.93 -12.59 -2.27
CA LYS A 19 9.38 -12.73 -0.91
C LYS A 19 8.70 -14.08 -0.66
N LEU A 20 8.04 -14.65 -1.67
CA LEU A 20 7.36 -15.94 -1.58
C LEU A 20 8.27 -17.11 -1.99
N GLU A 21 9.51 -16.84 -2.37
CA GLU A 21 10.46 -17.83 -2.91
C GLU A 21 9.86 -18.66 -4.06
N LEU A 22 8.96 -18.04 -4.85
CA LEU A 22 8.23 -18.70 -5.93
C LEU A 22 8.92 -18.48 -7.27
N SER A 23 9.12 -19.56 -8.02
CA SER A 23 9.59 -19.47 -9.40
C SER A 23 8.48 -19.01 -10.35
N GLN A 24 8.85 -18.37 -11.47
CA GLN A 24 7.90 -17.96 -12.52
C GLN A 24 7.07 -19.14 -13.06
N SER A 25 7.69 -20.32 -13.17
CA SER A 25 7.04 -21.55 -13.60
C SER A 25 6.02 -22.05 -12.58
N GLU A 26 6.31 -21.94 -11.28
CA GLU A 26 5.39 -22.34 -10.22
C GLU A 26 4.21 -21.36 -10.12
N LEU A 27 4.48 -20.06 -10.25
CA LEU A 27 3.42 -19.04 -10.34
C LEU A 27 2.48 -19.34 -11.51
N ALA A 28 3.04 -19.66 -12.68
CA ALA A 28 2.27 -19.98 -13.88
C ALA A 28 1.34 -21.19 -13.67
N ARG A 29 1.85 -22.26 -13.06
CA ARG A 29 1.08 -23.45 -12.70
C ARG A 29 -0.05 -23.11 -11.75
N ARG A 30 0.24 -22.36 -10.68
CA ARG A 30 -0.71 -22.00 -9.62
C ARG A 30 -1.83 -21.08 -10.13
N MET A 31 -1.50 -20.15 -11.03
CA MET A 31 -2.47 -19.26 -11.69
C MET A 31 -3.22 -19.91 -12.86
N LYS A 32 -2.84 -21.13 -13.29
CA LYS A 32 -3.32 -21.79 -14.51
C LYS A 32 -3.13 -20.92 -15.76
N VAL A 33 -1.96 -20.31 -15.90
CA VAL A 33 -1.55 -19.50 -17.07
C VAL A 33 -0.30 -20.08 -17.71
N THR A 34 -0.05 -19.74 -18.97
CA THR A 34 1.18 -20.18 -19.66
C THR A 34 2.41 -19.50 -19.05
N PRO A 35 3.53 -20.21 -18.82
CA PRO A 35 4.77 -19.61 -18.28
C PRO A 35 5.30 -18.45 -19.14
N GLN A 36 5.05 -18.50 -20.46
CA GLN A 36 5.36 -17.41 -21.40
C GLN A 36 4.64 -16.10 -21.05
N ALA A 37 3.41 -16.18 -20.52
CA ALA A 37 2.66 -15.00 -20.10
C ALA A 37 3.31 -14.35 -18.86
N VAL A 38 3.63 -15.16 -17.85
CA VAL A 38 4.35 -14.71 -16.65
C VAL A 38 5.69 -14.09 -17.00
N GLN A 39 6.45 -14.73 -17.88
CA GLN A 39 7.73 -14.21 -18.36
C GLN A 39 7.58 -12.84 -19.05
N ARG A 40 6.54 -12.67 -19.89
CA ARG A 40 6.26 -11.36 -20.52
C ARG A 40 5.95 -10.27 -19.51
N TRP A 41 5.21 -10.59 -18.45
CA TRP A 41 4.93 -9.66 -17.35
C TRP A 41 6.20 -9.31 -16.57
N CYS A 42 7.01 -10.32 -16.23
CA CYS A 42 8.30 -10.15 -15.56
C CYS A 42 9.33 -9.38 -16.39
N ASN A 43 9.13 -9.27 -17.71
CA ASN A 43 9.97 -8.48 -18.62
C ASN A 43 9.38 -7.11 -18.94
N GLY A 44 8.19 -6.78 -18.43
CA GLY A 44 7.50 -5.52 -18.74
C GLY A 44 7.04 -5.41 -20.20
N LEU A 45 6.82 -6.56 -20.87
CA LEU A 45 6.44 -6.65 -22.29
C LEU A 45 4.93 -6.87 -22.48
N GLY A 46 4.16 -6.85 -21.40
CA GLY A 46 2.71 -7.03 -21.43
C GLY A 46 2.09 -6.90 -20.04
N GLU A 47 0.80 -6.61 -20.02
CA GLU A 47 0.01 -6.52 -18.79
C GLU A 47 -0.82 -7.80 -18.60
N PRO A 48 -0.99 -8.30 -17.37
CA PRO A 48 -1.96 -9.36 -17.11
C PRO A 48 -3.38 -8.87 -17.42
N ARG A 49 -4.21 -9.73 -18.00
CA ARG A 49 -5.65 -9.46 -18.10
C ARG A 49 -6.25 -9.38 -16.70
N LYS A 50 -7.40 -8.71 -16.56
CA LYS A 50 -8.14 -8.60 -15.28
C LYS A 50 -8.28 -9.95 -14.55
N SER A 51 -8.69 -11.01 -15.25
CA SER A 51 -8.83 -12.36 -14.67
C SER A 51 -7.51 -12.99 -14.24
N ALA A 52 -6.38 -12.62 -14.86
CA ALA A 52 -5.06 -13.07 -14.41
C ALA A 52 -4.59 -12.26 -13.20
N LEU A 53 -4.88 -10.96 -13.16
CA LEU A 53 -4.56 -10.10 -12.03
C LEU A 53 -5.32 -10.51 -10.76
N GLU A 54 -6.59 -10.88 -10.87
CA GLU A 54 -7.40 -11.41 -9.75
C GLU A 54 -6.81 -12.70 -9.18
N LYS A 55 -6.42 -13.65 -10.04
CA LYS A 55 -5.74 -14.87 -9.61
C LYS A 55 -4.36 -14.60 -9.01
N LEU A 56 -3.64 -13.63 -9.56
CA LEU A 56 -2.35 -13.23 -9.03
C LEU A 56 -2.52 -12.69 -7.61
N ALA A 57 -3.56 -11.88 -7.37
CA ALA A 57 -3.89 -11.39 -6.04
C ALA A 57 -4.26 -12.53 -5.07
N GLU A 58 -5.05 -13.51 -5.52
CA GLU A 58 -5.41 -14.69 -4.73
C GLU A 58 -4.19 -15.55 -4.37
N VAL A 59 -3.27 -15.77 -5.32
CA VAL A 59 -2.09 -16.62 -5.12
C VAL A 59 -1.02 -15.93 -4.30
N THR A 60 -0.83 -14.63 -4.49
CA THR A 60 0.22 -13.86 -3.80
C THR A 60 -0.23 -13.27 -2.46
N GLY A 61 -1.54 -13.23 -2.20
CA GLY A 61 -2.13 -12.57 -1.02
C GLY A 61 -2.06 -11.04 -1.06
N ALA A 62 -1.56 -10.44 -2.15
CA ALA A 62 -1.49 -8.99 -2.33
C ALA A 62 -2.67 -8.50 -3.19
N PRO A 63 -3.30 -7.36 -2.87
CA PRO A 63 -4.42 -6.88 -3.66
C PRO A 63 -3.99 -6.42 -5.06
N ALA A 64 -4.87 -6.56 -6.06
CA ALA A 64 -4.60 -6.23 -7.45
C ALA A 64 -4.01 -4.81 -7.68
N HIS A 65 -4.46 -3.82 -6.90
CA HIS A 65 -3.97 -2.44 -6.99
C HIS A 65 -2.54 -2.27 -6.46
N TRP A 66 -2.09 -3.13 -5.54
CA TRP A 66 -0.75 -3.06 -4.94
C TRP A 66 0.35 -3.20 -6.00
N PHE A 67 0.11 -4.01 -7.03
CA PHE A 67 1.05 -4.18 -8.14
C PHE A 67 1.28 -2.91 -8.95
N TYR A 68 0.36 -1.95 -8.92
CA TYR A 68 0.48 -0.68 -9.64
C TYR A 68 0.90 0.47 -8.73
N THR A 69 1.11 0.21 -7.44
CA THR A 69 1.50 1.23 -6.48
C THR A 69 3.00 1.51 -6.61
N PRO A 70 3.42 2.71 -7.06
CA PRO A 70 4.84 3.04 -7.14
C PRO A 70 5.48 2.98 -5.74
N TYR A 71 6.78 2.68 -5.69
CA TYR A 71 7.56 2.80 -4.45
C TYR A 71 7.77 4.28 -4.17
N ASP A 72 6.82 4.89 -3.48
CA ASP A 72 7.17 6.07 -2.69
C ASP A 72 8.15 5.59 -1.62
N HIS A 73 9.29 6.27 -1.47
CA HIS A 73 10.27 5.93 -0.43
C HIS A 73 9.72 6.23 0.98
N SER A 74 8.44 6.56 1.16
CA SER A 74 7.74 6.46 2.43
C SER A 74 7.52 4.97 2.81
N GLU A 75 8.58 4.33 3.30
CA GLU A 75 8.47 3.05 3.99
C GLU A 75 7.51 3.18 5.18
N LYS A 76 6.25 2.75 5.00
CA LYS A 76 5.58 1.70 5.80
C LYS A 76 4.09 1.59 5.47
N SER A 77 3.83 0.54 4.70
CA SER A 77 2.74 -0.41 4.92
C SER A 77 2.32 -0.51 6.40
N ASP A 78 1.01 -0.64 6.61
CA ASP A 78 0.35 -1.08 7.87
C ASP A 78 -0.03 -0.03 8.93
N VAL A 79 -0.78 1.05 8.62
CA VAL A 79 -1.47 1.81 9.70
C VAL A 79 -2.90 2.31 9.43
N TYR A 80 -3.40 2.49 8.20
CA TYR A 80 -4.67 3.25 8.02
C TYR A 80 -5.98 2.48 7.82
N THR A 81 -6.02 1.15 7.83
CA THR A 81 -7.31 0.44 7.61
C THR A 81 -7.79 -0.44 8.76
N ASN A 82 -7.06 -0.55 9.88
CA ASN A 82 -7.54 -1.32 11.04
C ASN A 82 -7.72 -0.53 12.34
N ILE A 83 -7.94 0.79 12.28
CA ILE A 83 -8.59 1.49 13.39
C ILE A 83 -10.10 1.28 13.24
N SER A 84 -10.53 0.06 13.60
CA SER A 84 -11.83 -0.10 14.22
C SER A 84 -11.79 0.75 15.49
N PHE A 85 -12.52 1.86 15.46
CA PHE A 85 -12.72 2.81 16.56
C PHE A 85 -13.19 2.05 17.81
N GLY A 86 -12.28 1.61 18.68
CA GLY A 86 -12.69 0.73 19.78
C GLY A 86 -11.74 0.54 20.95
N HIS A 87 -10.46 0.91 20.87
CA HIS A 87 -9.58 0.80 22.04
C HIS A 87 -8.38 1.74 21.92
N VAL A 88 -8.50 2.92 22.53
CA VAL A 88 -7.35 3.79 22.86
C VAL A 88 -7.21 3.84 24.37
N ASN A 89 -6.86 2.71 24.97
CA ASN A 89 -6.18 2.73 26.25
C ASN A 89 -4.77 2.19 26.03
N GLU A 90 -3.83 3.10 26.22
CA GLU A 90 -2.43 2.85 26.57
C GLU A 90 -1.55 2.27 25.45
N LEU A 91 -0.82 3.17 24.77
CA LEU A 91 0.44 2.79 24.14
C LEU A 91 1.54 3.83 24.46
N PRO A 92 2.75 3.35 24.81
CA PRO A 92 3.84 4.14 25.33
C PRO A 92 4.57 4.95 24.25
N ASP A 93 5.22 5.98 24.78
CA ASP A 93 6.03 7.05 24.22
C ASP A 93 7.16 6.59 23.28
N ASN A 94 6.87 5.90 22.17
CA ASN A 94 7.86 5.72 21.10
C ASN A 94 7.27 5.24 19.76
N ARG A 95 6.53 6.10 19.06
CA ARG A 95 6.39 5.96 17.61
C ARG A 95 6.78 7.27 16.93
N LYS A 96 8.05 7.28 16.53
CA LYS A 96 8.60 7.85 15.28
C LYS A 96 7.64 8.84 14.61
N GLN A 97 8.01 10.11 14.74
CA GLN A 97 7.55 11.24 13.94
C GLN A 97 7.04 10.75 12.58
N VAL A 98 5.72 10.73 12.45
CA VAL A 98 5.08 10.85 11.14
C VAL A 98 5.69 12.13 10.57
N LEU A 99 6.37 12.04 9.42
CA LEU A 99 6.90 13.21 8.72
C LEU A 99 5.71 13.99 8.18
N LEU A 100 5.04 14.67 9.10
CA LEU A 100 3.93 15.57 8.88
C LEU A 100 4.53 16.84 8.28
N SER A 101 3.86 17.44 7.31
CA SER A 101 4.25 18.76 6.83
C SER A 101 4.27 19.73 8.03
N PRO A 102 5.09 20.79 8.02
CA PRO A 102 5.16 21.73 9.13
C PRO A 102 3.79 22.29 9.53
N ASP A 103 2.89 22.49 8.55
CA ASP A 103 1.52 22.93 8.79
C ASP A 103 0.65 21.86 9.48
N GLU A 104 0.85 20.58 9.15
CA GLU A 104 0.13 19.45 9.75
C GLU A 104 0.60 19.21 11.20
N GLU A 105 1.90 19.32 11.47
CA GLU A 105 2.44 19.29 12.83
C GLU A 105 1.87 20.44 13.67
N GLN A 106 1.78 21.63 13.08
CA GLN A 106 1.21 22.79 13.74
C GLN A 106 -0.26 22.58 14.07
N LEU A 107 -1.04 22.02 13.14
CA LEU A 107 -2.45 21.71 13.37
C LEU A 107 -2.63 20.69 14.50
N ILE A 108 -1.81 19.63 14.52
CA ILE A 108 -1.85 18.60 15.56
C ILE A 108 -1.45 19.16 16.92
N ASN A 109 -0.41 19.99 16.98
CA ASN A 109 0.04 20.61 18.22
C ASN A 109 -1.00 21.58 18.77
N ILE A 110 -1.59 22.42 17.91
CA ILE A 110 -2.71 23.30 18.30
C ILE A 110 -3.85 22.46 18.83
N TYR A 111 -4.25 21.41 18.12
CA TYR A 111 -5.34 20.55 18.56
C TYR A 111 -5.09 19.89 19.93
N ARG A 112 -3.84 19.51 20.23
CA ARG A 112 -3.45 18.91 21.52
C ARG A 112 -3.45 19.93 22.67
N ASP A 113 -3.03 21.15 22.40
CA ASP A 113 -2.93 22.23 23.39
C ASP A 113 -4.31 22.81 23.75
N LEU A 114 -5.27 22.72 22.83
CA LEU A 114 -6.61 23.27 23.06
C LEU A 114 -7.39 22.51 24.18
N PRO A 115 -7.99 23.23 25.15
CA PRO A 115 -8.94 22.66 26.10
C PRO A 115 -10.16 22.07 25.38
N GLY A 116 -10.77 21.05 25.97
CA GLY A 116 -11.68 20.13 25.27
C GLY A 116 -12.89 20.75 24.55
N GLU A 117 -13.34 21.95 24.94
CA GLU A 117 -14.40 22.69 24.25
C GLU A 117 -13.92 23.28 22.91
N GLU A 118 -12.69 23.81 22.88
CA GLU A 118 -12.12 24.44 21.69
C GLU A 118 -11.75 23.40 20.64
N ARG A 119 -11.34 22.19 21.04
CA ARG A 119 -11.15 21.05 20.12
C ARG A 119 -12.42 20.70 19.35
N LYS A 120 -13.56 20.63 20.05
CA LYS A 120 -14.85 20.32 19.42
C LYS A 120 -15.28 21.44 18.46
N ASN A 121 -15.04 22.69 18.85
CA ASN A 121 -15.33 23.83 18.00
C ASN A 121 -14.45 23.84 16.73
N MET A 122 -13.15 23.53 16.88
CA MET A 122 -12.23 23.38 15.76
C MET A 122 -12.72 22.30 14.79
N LEU A 123 -13.05 21.11 15.27
CA LEU A 123 -13.59 20.02 14.44
C LEU A 123 -14.88 20.43 13.70
N ARG A 124 -15.74 21.21 14.35
CA ARG A 124 -16.98 21.70 13.75
C ARG A 124 -16.74 22.67 12.59
N ILE A 125 -15.68 23.48 12.65
CA ILE A 125 -15.31 24.43 11.59
C ILE A 125 -14.74 23.69 10.37
N PHE A 126 -13.95 22.64 10.58
CA PHE A 126 -13.32 21.87 9.48
C PHE A 126 -14.27 20.86 8.80
N ASN A 127 -15.41 20.53 9.41
CA ASN A 127 -16.38 19.57 8.87
C ASN A 127 -17.49 20.25 8.04
N VAL A 128 -17.15 21.31 7.29
CA VAL A 128 -18.10 22.04 6.44
C VAL A 128 -18.48 21.23 5.19
#